data_AF-A0A3D0UMA6-F1
#
_entry.id   AF-A0A3D0UMA6-F1
#
_cell.length_a   1.000
_cell.length_b   1.000
_cell.length_c   1.000
_cell.angle_alpha   90.00
_cell.angle_beta   90.00
_cell.angle_gamma   90.00
#
_symmetry.space_group_name_H-M   'P 1'
#
loop_
_entity.id
_entity.type
_entity.pdbx_description
1 polymer ?
#
loop_
_entity_poly.entity_id
_entity_poly.type
_entity_poly.pdbx_seq_one_letter_code
_entity_poly.pdbx_strand_id
1 'polypeptide(L)'
;MDLTYLQLLAEQYPTVQATSTKIIELEATLELPKETEHFLSDIHGEYEAFLHLLRNSSGSLRRRIDELFGTELSGKGRRSLATLVYYPEQKLPLILAEETDESEWYRITFRRLIRLCRSVSTKYTRATVRQSLPPDYATIIEELLYSSEQVQDRAAYYDRHIES
;
A
#
# COMPACT_ATOMS: atom_id res chain seq x y z
N MET A 1 -29.54 12.97 24.10
CA MET A 1 -29.49 12.84 22.63
C MET A 1 -30.81 13.32 22.07
N ASP A 2 -30.78 14.07 20.97
CA ASP A 2 -31.97 14.58 20.29
C ASP A 2 -32.73 13.42 19.60
N LEU A 3 -34.07 13.39 19.70
CA LEU A 3 -34.92 12.36 19.07
C LEU A 3 -34.73 12.33 17.55
N THR A 4 -34.51 13.51 16.96
CA THR A 4 -34.24 13.70 15.53
C THR A 4 -32.97 12.95 15.10
N TYR A 5 -31.94 12.97 15.95
CA TYR A 5 -30.68 12.28 15.69
C TYR A 5 -30.82 10.76 15.76
N LEU A 6 -31.62 10.26 16.71
CA LEU A 6 -31.91 8.83 16.82
C LEU A 6 -32.73 8.30 15.63
N GLN A 7 -33.64 9.11 15.08
CA GLN A 7 -34.40 8.76 13.88
C GLN A 7 -33.49 8.63 12.65
N LEU A 8 -32.59 9.59 12.43
CA LEU A 8 -31.60 9.54 11.34
C LEU A 8 -30.66 8.32 11.46
N LEU A 9 -30.24 7.97 12.68
CA LEU A 9 -29.45 6.78 12.91
C LEU A 9 -30.24 5.49 12.63
N ALA A 10 -31.52 5.44 12.99
CA ALA A 10 -32.37 4.29 12.71
C ALA A 10 -32.62 4.06 11.21
N GLU A 11 -32.57 5.12 10.38
CA GLU A 11 -32.62 4.99 8.92
C GLU A 11 -31.36 4.30 8.36
N GLN A 12 -30.19 4.61 8.92
CA GLN A 12 -28.91 4.03 8.47
C GLN A 12 -28.62 2.66 9.09
N TYR A 13 -29.07 2.42 10.33
CA TYR A 13 -28.83 1.20 11.11
C TYR A 13 -30.14 0.66 11.69
N PRO A 14 -31.00 0.04 10.86
CA PRO A 14 -32.37 -0.30 11.24
C PRO A 14 -32.49 -1.43 12.26
N THR A 15 -31.40 -2.16 12.54
CA THR A 15 -31.39 -3.29 13.47
C THR A 15 -30.32 -3.12 14.54
N VAL A 16 -30.53 -3.76 15.69
CA VAL A 16 -29.51 -3.87 16.75
C VAL A 16 -28.24 -4.49 16.19
N GLN A 17 -28.36 -5.51 15.34
CA GLN A 17 -27.21 -6.15 14.70
C GLN A 17 -26.44 -5.19 13.79
N ALA A 18 -27.12 -4.41 12.93
CA ALA A 18 -26.47 -3.44 12.05
C ALA A 18 -25.74 -2.36 12.87
N THR A 19 -26.36 -1.89 13.96
CA THR A 19 -25.76 -0.92 14.87
C THR A 19 -24.53 -1.50 15.56
N SER A 20 -24.64 -2.71 16.14
CA SER A 20 -23.52 -3.39 16.80
C SER A 20 -22.36 -3.67 15.85
N THR A 21 -22.64 -4.13 14.62
CA THR A 21 -21.62 -4.33 13.59
C THR A 21 -20.90 -3.03 13.26
N LYS A 22 -21.62 -1.90 13.14
CA LYS A 22 -21.01 -0.62 12.85
C LYS A 22 -20.14 -0.10 13.99
N ILE A 23 -20.58 -0.27 15.23
CA ILE A 23 -19.79 0.09 16.42
C ILE A 23 -18.46 -0.68 16.40
N ILE A 24 -18.49 -2.00 16.22
CA ILE A 24 -17.28 -2.83 16.16
C ILE A 24 -16.35 -2.39 15.02
N GLU A 25 -16.90 -2.09 13.84
CA GLU A 25 -16.11 -1.61 12.70
C GLU A 25 -15.43 -0.26 12.99
N LEU A 26 -16.17 0.68 13.61
CA LEU A 26 -15.64 1.99 13.97
C LEU A 26 -14.58 1.90 15.07
N GLU A 27 -14.81 1.07 16.10
CA GLU A 27 -13.83 0.80 17.16
C GLU A 27 -12.54 0.20 16.57
N ALA A 28 -12.66 -0.82 15.71
CA ALA A 28 -11.51 -1.40 15.02
C ALA A 28 -10.77 -0.39 14.13
N THR A 29 -11.50 0.54 13.50
CA THR A 29 -10.90 1.61 12.69
C THR A 29 -10.16 2.63 13.56
N LEU A 30 -10.68 2.98 14.74
CA LEU A 30 -10.05 3.90 15.69
C LEU A 30 -8.78 3.32 16.32
N GLU A 31 -8.66 1.99 16.40
CA GLU A 31 -7.44 1.30 16.84
C GLU A 31 -6.32 1.32 15.79
N LEU A 32 -6.61 1.66 14.53
CA LEU A 32 -5.60 1.78 13.50
C LEU A 32 -4.69 3.00 13.76
N PRO A 33 -3.40 2.92 13.39
CA PRO A 33 -2.49 4.05 13.53
C PRO A 33 -2.98 5.23 12.69
N LYS A 34 -2.88 6.44 13.25
CA LYS A 34 -3.26 7.68 12.56
C LYS A 34 -2.60 7.80 11.18
N GLU A 35 -3.35 8.37 10.25
CA GLU A 35 -2.88 8.69 8.91
C GLU A 35 -1.84 9.82 8.94
N THR A 36 -1.20 10.06 7.79
CA THR A 36 -0.25 11.16 7.63
C THR A 36 -1.00 12.42 7.23
N GLU A 37 -0.98 13.43 8.09
CA GLU A 37 -1.56 14.75 7.80
C GLU A 37 -0.48 15.67 7.20
N HIS A 38 -0.75 16.21 6.01
CA HIS A 38 0.14 17.16 5.34
C HIS A 38 -0.37 18.60 5.53
N PHE A 39 0.43 19.45 6.18
CA PHE A 39 0.19 20.89 6.28
C PHE A 39 1.10 21.63 5.29
N LEU A 40 0.51 22.29 4.29
CA LEU A 40 1.22 22.95 3.20
C LEU A 40 0.70 24.38 3.05
N SER A 41 1.58 25.39 3.20
CA SER A 41 1.21 26.82 3.14
C SER A 41 1.51 27.49 1.80
N ASP A 42 2.47 26.98 1.02
CA ASP A 42 3.04 27.70 -0.13
C ASP A 42 3.09 26.82 -1.39
N ILE A 43 1.91 26.57 -1.98
CA ILE A 43 1.74 25.65 -3.13
C ILE A 43 1.92 26.37 -4.49
N HIS A 44 2.14 27.68 -4.51
CA HIS A 44 2.16 28.46 -5.75
C HIS A 44 3.54 28.38 -6.44
N GLY A 45 3.59 27.75 -7.62
CA GLY A 45 4.79 27.67 -8.48
C GLY A 45 5.66 26.42 -8.32
N GLU A 46 5.47 25.65 -7.24
CA GLU A 46 6.33 24.50 -6.88
C GLU A 46 5.64 23.15 -7.12
N TYR A 47 5.06 22.98 -8.31
CA TYR A 47 4.28 21.78 -8.68
C TYR A 47 5.09 20.48 -8.58
N GLU A 48 6.33 20.49 -9.07
CA GLU A 48 7.19 19.30 -9.07
C GLU A 48 7.62 18.89 -7.65
N ALA A 49 7.96 19.87 -6.80
CA ALA A 49 8.29 19.63 -5.40
C ALA A 49 7.10 19.07 -4.62
N PHE A 50 5.89 19.57 -4.91
CA PHE A 50 4.64 19.05 -4.36
C PHE A 50 4.38 17.59 -4.79
N LEU A 51 4.49 17.29 -6.09
CA LEU A 51 4.36 15.91 -6.57
C LEU A 51 5.41 14.99 -5.95
N HIS A 52 6.65 15.45 -5.77
CA HIS A 52 7.69 14.68 -5.11
C HIS A 52 7.35 14.37 -3.65
N LEU A 53 6.81 15.36 -2.91
CA LEU A 53 6.37 15.18 -1.52
C LEU A 53 5.26 14.14 -1.40
N LEU A 54 4.28 14.16 -2.31
CA LEU A 54 3.23 13.14 -2.35
C LEU A 54 3.80 11.76 -2.69
N ARG A 55 4.63 11.68 -3.73
CA ARG A 55 5.25 10.42 -4.20
C ARG A 55 6.14 9.78 -3.13
N ASN A 56 6.89 10.58 -2.39
CA ASN A 56 7.76 10.09 -1.33
C ASN A 56 7.04 9.87 0.03
N SER A 57 5.73 10.16 0.09
CA SER A 57 4.89 10.08 1.29
C SER A 57 5.48 10.83 2.48
N SER A 58 6.01 12.04 2.24
CA SER A 58 6.82 12.84 3.19
C SER A 58 7.95 12.05 3.85
N GLY A 59 8.59 11.15 3.11
CA GLY A 59 9.72 10.34 3.56
C GLY A 59 9.35 9.13 4.42
N SER A 60 8.06 8.94 4.76
CA SER A 60 7.61 7.75 5.50
C SER A 60 7.85 6.45 4.73
N LEU A 61 7.70 6.49 3.40
CA LEU A 61 7.92 5.35 2.53
C LEU A 61 9.40 4.92 2.51
N ARG A 62 10.32 5.90 2.47
CA ARG A 62 11.77 5.62 2.57
C ARG A 62 12.11 4.94 3.89
N ARG A 63 11.56 5.43 5.00
CA ARG A 63 11.77 4.80 6.32
C ARG A 63 11.29 3.36 6.31
N ARG A 64 10.12 3.08 5.72
CA ARG A 64 9.60 1.71 5.62
C ARG A 64 10.48 0.78 4.78
N ILE A 65 11.02 1.29 3.66
CA ILE A 65 11.98 0.55 2.82
C ILE A 65 13.26 0.26 3.61
N ASP A 66 13.74 1.22 4.39
CA ASP A 66 14.93 1.06 5.22
C ASP A 66 14.73 0.02 6.34
N GLU A 67 13.56 0.02 6.98
CA GLU A 67 13.17 -0.96 8.00
C GLU A 67 13.02 -2.38 7.41
N LEU A 68 12.36 -2.51 6.26
CA LEU A 68 12.08 -3.81 5.64
C LEU A 68 13.29 -4.47 4.99
N PHE A 69 14.16 -3.67 4.38
CA PHE A 69 15.24 -4.17 3.51
C PHE A 69 16.63 -3.76 3.97
N GLY A 70 16.77 -3.20 5.18
CA GLY A 70 18.04 -2.69 5.70
C GLY A 70 19.16 -3.73 5.75
N THR A 71 18.82 -5.00 5.98
CA THR A 71 19.74 -6.14 6.02
C THR A 71 19.89 -6.87 4.69
N GLU A 72 18.96 -6.67 3.76
CA GLU A 72 18.92 -7.38 2.47
C GLU A 72 19.49 -6.54 1.32
N LEU A 73 19.36 -5.21 1.41
CA LEU A 73 19.73 -4.29 0.36
C LEU A 73 20.76 -3.28 0.84
N SER A 74 21.78 -3.08 0.01
CA SER A 74 22.71 -1.97 0.17
C SER A 74 21.96 -0.63 0.16
N GLY A 75 22.58 0.41 0.71
CA GLY A 75 21.99 1.76 0.66
C GLY A 75 21.67 2.22 -0.76
N LYS A 76 22.48 1.82 -1.77
CA LYS A 76 22.19 2.08 -3.19
C LYS A 76 20.95 1.32 -3.65
N GLY A 77 20.82 0.04 -3.30
CA GLY A 77 19.66 -0.79 -3.63
C GLY A 77 18.35 -0.23 -3.04
N ARG A 78 18.36 0.16 -1.77
CA ARG A 78 17.21 0.79 -1.10
C ARG A 78 16.78 2.10 -1.76
N ARG A 79 17.74 2.96 -2.10
CA ARG A 79 17.46 4.20 -2.85
C ARG A 79 16.90 3.93 -4.24
N SER A 80 17.42 2.91 -4.94
CA SER A 80 16.90 2.51 -6.25
C SER A 80 15.45 2.04 -6.15
N LEU A 81 15.14 1.18 -5.18
CA LEU A 81 13.78 0.70 -4.92
C LEU A 81 12.83 1.85 -4.57
N ALA A 82 13.23 2.77 -3.70
CA ALA A 82 12.43 3.95 -3.38
C ALA A 82 12.15 4.81 -4.62
N THR A 83 13.18 5.06 -5.44
CA THR A 83 13.04 5.84 -6.67
C THR A 83 12.11 5.16 -7.67
N LEU A 84 12.17 3.83 -7.79
CA LEU A 84 11.27 3.05 -8.63
C LEU A 84 9.81 3.20 -8.19
N VAL A 85 9.53 3.18 -6.88
CA VAL A 85 8.17 3.37 -6.37
C VAL A 85 7.68 4.80 -6.59
N TYR A 86 8.55 5.81 -6.43
CA TYR A 86 8.18 7.22 -6.62
C TYR A 86 7.94 7.57 -8.08
N TYR A 87 8.71 6.98 -8.98
CA TYR A 87 8.80 7.36 -10.39
C TYR A 87 8.90 6.12 -11.29
N PRO A 88 7.89 5.23 -11.28
CA PRO A 88 7.99 3.93 -11.95
C PRO A 88 8.23 4.05 -13.45
N GLU A 89 7.47 4.91 -14.13
CA GLU A 89 7.55 5.12 -15.59
C GLU A 89 8.91 5.66 -16.03
N GLN A 90 9.57 6.47 -15.21
CA GLN A 90 10.87 7.05 -15.55
C GLN A 90 12.02 6.13 -15.13
N LYS A 91 11.91 5.47 -13.98
CA LYS A 91 13.00 4.69 -13.42
C LYS A 91 13.09 3.30 -14.02
N LEU A 92 11.98 2.68 -14.38
CA LEU A 92 11.95 1.31 -14.91
C LEU A 92 12.77 1.15 -16.20
N PRO A 93 12.62 1.98 -17.24
CA PRO A 93 13.41 1.83 -18.47
C PRO A 93 14.93 1.96 -18.23
N LEU A 94 15.32 2.85 -17.32
CA LEU A 94 16.72 3.07 -16.96
C LEU A 94 17.33 1.86 -16.24
N ILE A 95 16.55 1.16 -15.42
CA ILE A 95 17.02 -0.05 -14.76
C ILE A 95 17.14 -1.18 -15.77
N LEU A 96 16.09 -1.42 -16.57
CA LEU A 96 16.09 -2.53 -17.54
C LEU A 96 17.20 -2.39 -18.59
N ALA A 97 17.57 -1.16 -18.97
CA ALA A 97 18.69 -0.92 -19.88
C ALA A 97 20.06 -1.35 -19.31
N GLU A 98 20.20 -1.44 -17.98
CA GLU A 98 21.43 -1.87 -17.30
C GLU A 98 21.40 -3.35 -16.87
N GLU A 99 20.22 -3.97 -16.80
CA GLU A 99 20.05 -5.33 -16.32
C GLU A 99 20.27 -6.37 -17.43
N THR A 100 21.01 -7.42 -17.11
CA THR A 100 21.30 -8.51 -18.07
C THR A 100 20.20 -9.57 -18.14
N ASP A 101 19.42 -9.69 -17.07
CA ASP A 101 18.30 -10.63 -16.96
C ASP A 101 17.08 -9.90 -16.40
N GLU A 102 16.26 -9.36 -17.31
CA GLU A 102 15.06 -8.61 -16.96
C GLU A 102 14.07 -9.48 -16.19
N SER A 103 13.92 -10.76 -16.57
CA SER A 103 12.98 -11.69 -15.97
C SER A 103 13.30 -11.93 -14.48
N GLU A 104 14.57 -12.22 -14.17
CA GLU A 104 14.99 -12.38 -12.77
C GLU A 104 14.87 -11.07 -11.99
N TRP A 105 15.19 -9.94 -12.62
CA TRP A 105 15.02 -8.63 -12.00
C TRP A 105 13.55 -8.36 -11.65
N TYR A 106 12.61 -8.61 -12.57
CA TYR A 106 11.18 -8.48 -12.33
C TYR A 106 10.74 -9.37 -11.18
N ARG A 107 11.17 -10.63 -11.18
CA ARG A 107 10.82 -11.61 -10.14
C ARG A 107 11.27 -11.18 -8.75
N ILE A 108 12.50 -10.68 -8.64
CA ILE A 108 13.05 -10.16 -7.38
C ILE A 108 12.31 -8.89 -6.96
N THR A 109 12.13 -7.94 -7.88
CA THR A 109 11.55 -6.63 -7.59
C THR A 109 10.07 -6.74 -7.25
N PHE A 110 9.31 -7.59 -7.94
CA PHE A 110 7.90 -7.84 -7.66
C PHE A 110 7.69 -8.40 -6.26
N ARG A 111 8.52 -9.37 -5.82
CA ARG A 111 8.50 -9.87 -4.44
C ARG A 111 8.78 -8.77 -3.41
N ARG A 112 9.72 -7.86 -3.69
CA ARG A 112 10.01 -6.71 -2.82
C ARG A 112 8.83 -5.75 -2.76
N LEU A 113 8.18 -5.47 -3.88
CA LEU A 113 6.99 -4.61 -3.95
C LEU A 113 5.82 -5.22 -3.16
N ILE A 114 5.56 -6.52 -3.30
CA ILE A 114 4.53 -7.22 -2.50
C ILE A 114 4.83 -7.08 -1.00
N ARG A 115 6.07 -7.32 -0.57
CA ARG A 115 6.47 -7.17 0.84
C ARG A 115 6.28 -5.74 1.34
N LEU A 116 6.62 -4.75 0.52
CA LEU A 116 6.42 -3.34 0.84
C LEU A 116 4.92 -3.01 0.96
N CYS A 117 4.11 -3.42 0.00
CA CYS A 117 2.66 -3.20 0.01
C CYS A 117 2.01 -3.86 1.23
N ARG A 118 2.35 -5.12 1.55
CA ARG A 118 1.87 -5.81 2.76
C ARG A 118 2.19 -5.03 4.02
N SER A 119 3.40 -4.51 4.10
CA SER A 119 3.86 -3.73 5.24
C SER A 119 3.07 -2.43 5.37
N VAL A 120 2.87 -1.68 4.28
CA VAL A 120 2.08 -0.44 4.29
C VAL A 120 0.60 -0.71 4.57
N SER A 121 0.04 -1.78 4.02
CA SER A 121 -1.37 -2.14 4.16
C SER A 121 -1.77 -2.54 5.58
N THR A 122 -0.84 -2.93 6.46
CA THR A 122 -1.17 -3.32 7.85
C THR A 122 -1.80 -2.18 8.66
N LYS A 123 -1.68 -0.93 8.19
CA LYS A 123 -2.27 0.24 8.84
C LYS A 123 -3.74 0.47 8.48
N TYR A 124 -4.28 -0.31 7.54
CA TYR A 124 -5.58 -0.09 6.94
C TYR A 124 -6.43 -1.36 7.01
N THR A 125 -7.74 -1.20 7.05
CA THR A 125 -8.66 -2.35 6.93
C THR A 125 -8.56 -2.96 5.53
N ARG A 126 -8.94 -4.24 5.39
CA ARG A 126 -9.01 -4.89 4.06
C ARG A 126 -9.92 -4.12 3.10
N ALA A 127 -11.03 -3.58 3.58
CA ALA A 127 -11.96 -2.79 2.78
C ALA A 127 -11.30 -1.49 2.26
N THR A 128 -10.55 -0.77 3.11
CA THR A 128 -9.82 0.44 2.73
C THR A 128 -8.74 0.14 1.69
N VAL A 129 -7.99 -0.95 1.88
CA VAL A 129 -6.99 -1.41 0.91
C VAL A 129 -7.66 -1.75 -0.42
N ARG A 130 -8.72 -2.56 -0.41
CA ARG A 130 -9.52 -2.94 -1.58
C ARG A 130 -9.99 -1.72 -2.39
N GLN A 131 -10.50 -0.70 -1.70
CA GLN A 131 -10.95 0.55 -2.33
C GLN A 131 -9.82 1.35 -3.00
N SER A 132 -8.57 1.14 -2.56
CA SER A 132 -7.40 1.82 -3.10
C SER A 132 -6.77 1.09 -4.29
N LEU A 133 -7.21 -0.15 -4.60
CA LEU A 133 -6.66 -0.94 -5.69
C LEU A 133 -7.33 -0.61 -7.03
N PRO A 134 -6.58 -0.63 -8.15
CA PRO A 134 -7.18 -0.53 -9.48
C PRO A 134 -8.20 -1.65 -9.72
N PRO A 135 -9.42 -1.36 -10.23
CA PRO A 135 -10.49 -2.35 -10.36
C PRO A 135 -10.07 -3.61 -11.12
N ASP A 136 -9.34 -3.43 -12.22
CA ASP A 136 -8.91 -4.51 -13.12
C ASP A 136 -7.91 -5.48 -12.46
N TYR A 137 -7.19 -5.02 -11.43
CA TYR A 137 -6.15 -5.78 -10.74
C TYR A 137 -6.46 -6.04 -9.27
N ALA A 138 -7.59 -5.55 -8.76
CA ALA A 138 -7.88 -5.55 -7.33
C ALA A 138 -7.88 -6.97 -6.77
N THR A 139 -8.49 -7.93 -7.47
CA THR A 139 -8.56 -9.33 -7.03
C THR A 139 -7.18 -9.97 -6.94
N ILE A 140 -6.36 -9.86 -7.98
CA ILE A 140 -5.03 -10.50 -7.98
C ILE A 140 -4.08 -9.83 -6.97
N ILE A 141 -4.11 -8.51 -6.84
CA ILE A 141 -3.28 -7.80 -5.85
C ILE A 141 -3.73 -8.18 -4.44
N GLU A 142 -5.03 -8.24 -4.18
CA GLU A 142 -5.58 -8.65 -2.88
C GLU A 142 -5.17 -10.08 -2.52
N GLU A 143 -5.25 -11.00 -3.46
CA GLU A 143 -4.71 -12.35 -3.28
C GLU A 143 -3.21 -12.27 -2.96
N LEU A 144 -2.40 -11.55 -3.71
CA LEU A 144 -0.96 -11.43 -3.43
C LEU A 144 -0.66 -10.83 -2.05
N LEU A 145 -1.48 -9.89 -1.56
CA LEU A 145 -1.32 -9.29 -0.24
C LEU A 145 -1.66 -10.28 0.88
N TYR A 146 -2.74 -11.06 0.73
CA TYR A 146 -3.27 -11.91 1.82
C TYR A 146 -2.99 -13.41 1.70
N SER A 147 -2.43 -13.88 0.58
CA SER A 147 -2.17 -15.31 0.29
C SER A 147 -1.15 -16.01 1.18
N SER A 148 -0.68 -15.41 2.28
CA SER A 148 0.30 -16.08 3.15
C SER A 148 0.37 -15.51 4.58
N GLU A 149 -0.68 -15.69 5.38
CA GLU A 149 -0.50 -15.73 6.85
C GLU A 149 -0.15 -17.14 7.35
N GLN A 150 -0.20 -18.17 6.50
CA GLN A 150 0.24 -19.52 6.85
C GLN A 150 1.16 -20.14 5.77
N VAL A 151 2.42 -20.32 6.18
CA VAL A 151 3.33 -21.44 5.84
C VAL A 151 3.90 -21.52 4.41
N GLN A 152 5.15 -21.05 4.31
CA GLN A 152 6.34 -21.66 3.68
C GLN A 152 6.35 -22.27 2.25
N ASP A 153 5.26 -22.48 1.50
CA ASP A 153 5.33 -23.41 0.36
C ASP A 153 4.77 -22.90 -0.98
N ARG A 154 5.13 -21.67 -1.41
CA ARG A 154 4.61 -21.09 -2.67
C ARG A 154 5.61 -20.40 -3.60
N ALA A 155 6.92 -20.70 -3.51
CA ALA A 155 7.86 -20.27 -4.56
C ALA A 155 7.35 -20.68 -5.97
N ALA A 156 6.76 -21.87 -6.09
CA ALA A 156 6.20 -22.41 -7.33
C ALA A 156 4.89 -21.75 -7.84
N TYR A 157 4.24 -20.88 -7.05
CA TYR A 157 3.05 -20.13 -7.50
C TYR A 157 3.45 -18.81 -8.17
N TYR A 158 4.46 -18.13 -7.60
CA TYR A 158 4.94 -16.85 -8.11
C TYR A 158 5.61 -16.97 -9.48
N ASP A 159 6.34 -18.05 -9.72
CA ASP A 159 6.99 -18.27 -11.02
C ASP A 159 5.96 -18.48 -12.15
N ARG A 160 4.76 -18.99 -11.84
CA ARG A 160 3.72 -19.31 -12.82
C ARG A 160 2.95 -18.09 -13.36
N HIS A 161 2.98 -16.95 -12.66
CA HIS A 161 2.27 -15.73 -13.05
C HIS A 161 3.18 -14.70 -13.73
N ILE A 162 4.50 -14.90 -13.73
CA ILE A 162 5.47 -14.01 -14.40
C ILE A 162 5.72 -14.46 -15.85
N GLU A 163 5.39 -15.70 -16.19
CA GLU A 163 5.58 -16.27 -17.54
C GLU A 163 4.36 -16.16 -18.46
N SER A 164 3.28 -15.47 -18.06
CA SER A 164 2.07 -15.26 -18.89
C SER A 164 1.80 -13.78 -19.14
#